data_AF-A0A1G2TQT9-F1
#
_entry.id   AF-A0A1G2TQT9-F1
#
_cell.length_a   1.000
_cell.length_b   1.000
_cell.length_c   1.000
_cell.angle_alpha   90.00
_cell.angle_beta   90.00
_cell.angle_gamma   90.00
#
_symmetry.space_group_name_H-M   'P 1'
#
loop_
_entity.id
_entity.type
_entity.pdbx_description
1 polymer ?
#
loop_
_entity_poly.entity_id
_entity_poly.type
_entity_poly.pdbx_seq_one_letter_code
_entity_poly.pdbx_strand_id
1 'polypeptide(L)'
;MAEKQGLSVRELLESVYNALKDGGREIKLPSKAMAEIANDSDWHRTRVGYAGYESATLLKAGDKEWAVAFGTKCGSYPADPYNCDIAAVQLSGNGKSDEEVTVEIHDSLEGNSYFRNSLIYAMADGQLAISKDGQFGQKVLESLRPKVQEFIAQDLETDSRYFTMDLRPVVKSAVQYKPEFVVFLRDTLRTVLAM
;
A
#
# COMPACT_ATOMS: atom_id res chain seq x y z
N MET A 1 19.01 -23.10 -16.12
CA MET A 1 17.85 -22.85 -15.22
C MET A 1 17.48 -21.40 -15.42
N ALA A 2 16.24 -21.08 -15.82
CA ALA A 2 15.83 -19.69 -15.92
C ALA A 2 15.90 -19.10 -14.50
N GLU A 3 16.71 -18.07 -14.30
CA GLU A 3 16.66 -17.28 -13.06
C GLU A 3 15.21 -16.83 -12.90
N LYS A 4 14.55 -17.26 -11.83
CA LYS A 4 13.26 -16.67 -11.45
C LYS A 4 13.56 -15.21 -11.10
N GLN A 5 13.29 -14.31 -12.03
CA GLN A 5 13.47 -12.87 -11.85
C GLN A 5 12.62 -12.42 -10.64
N GLY A 6 13.25 -11.72 -9.70
CA GLY A 6 12.56 -11.15 -8.54
C GLY A 6 11.60 -10.05 -8.98
N LEU A 7 10.48 -9.92 -8.27
CA LEU A 7 9.52 -8.84 -8.45
C LEU A 7 10.01 -7.58 -7.73
N SER A 8 9.93 -6.43 -8.38
CA SER A 8 9.97 -5.15 -7.68
C SER A 8 8.82 -5.04 -6.69
N VAL A 9 8.96 -4.20 -5.67
CA VAL A 9 7.90 -4.00 -4.66
C VAL A 9 6.57 -3.53 -5.28
N ARG A 10 6.63 -2.76 -6.37
CA ARG A 10 5.44 -2.30 -7.09
C ARG A 10 4.76 -3.45 -7.82
N GLU A 11 5.52 -4.25 -8.57
CA GLU A 11 4.97 -5.44 -9.26
C GLU A 11 4.37 -6.43 -8.25
N LEU A 12 5.02 -6.60 -7.09
CA LEU A 12 4.49 -7.41 -6.00
C LEU A 12 3.12 -6.88 -5.52
N LEU A 13 3.02 -5.61 -5.13
CA LEU A 13 1.77 -5.06 -4.60
C LEU A 13 0.67 -4.96 -5.66
N GLU A 14 0.99 -4.63 -6.91
CA GLU A 14 0.03 -4.67 -8.02
C GLU A 14 -0.49 -6.09 -8.24
N SER A 15 0.38 -7.10 -8.18
CA SER A 15 -0.01 -8.51 -8.30
C SER A 15 -0.88 -8.97 -7.13
N VAL A 16 -0.56 -8.55 -5.90
CA VAL A 16 -1.36 -8.84 -4.71
C VAL A 16 -2.73 -8.19 -4.80
N TYR A 17 -2.80 -6.91 -5.17
CA TYR A 17 -4.06 -6.20 -5.36
C TYR A 17 -4.92 -6.86 -6.46
N ASN A 18 -4.30 -7.23 -7.59
CA ASN A 18 -4.99 -7.95 -8.67
C ASN A 18 -5.49 -9.34 -8.23
N ALA A 19 -4.79 -10.02 -7.32
CA ALA A 19 -5.23 -11.28 -6.76
C ALA A 19 -6.29 -11.12 -5.66
N LEU A 20 -6.32 -9.98 -4.96
CA LEU A 20 -7.35 -9.63 -3.99
C LEU A 20 -8.66 -9.27 -4.68
N LYS A 21 -8.62 -8.57 -5.81
CA LYS A 21 -9.81 -8.12 -6.54
C LYS A 21 -10.54 -9.23 -7.30
N ASP A 22 -9.96 -10.43 -7.42
CA ASP A 22 -10.59 -11.53 -8.14
C ASP A 22 -11.94 -11.91 -7.51
N GLY A 23 -13.00 -11.80 -8.32
CA GLY A 23 -14.40 -11.96 -7.88
C GLY A 23 -15.01 -10.77 -7.12
N GLY A 24 -14.30 -9.65 -6.98
CA GLY A 24 -14.82 -8.41 -6.39
C GLY A 24 -15.53 -7.50 -7.39
N ARG A 25 -16.32 -6.55 -6.89
CA ARG A 25 -16.95 -5.49 -7.70
C ARG A 25 -16.10 -4.23 -7.66
N GLU A 26 -15.52 -3.84 -8.79
CA GLU A 26 -14.77 -2.59 -8.89
C GLU A 26 -15.71 -1.38 -8.99
N ILE A 27 -15.42 -0.34 -8.21
CA ILE A 27 -16.09 0.95 -8.21
C ILE A 27 -15.05 2.01 -8.58
N LYS A 28 -15.34 2.75 -9.65
CA LYS A 28 -14.55 3.92 -10.04
C LYS A 28 -14.96 5.12 -9.20
N LEU A 29 -13.99 5.83 -8.65
CA LEU A 29 -14.26 7.02 -7.86
C LEU A 29 -14.60 8.22 -8.78
N PRO A 30 -15.43 9.17 -8.32
CA PRO A 30 -15.82 10.35 -9.11
C PRO A 30 -14.61 11.24 -9.43
N SER A 31 -13.67 11.29 -8.50
CA SER A 31 -12.36 11.92 -8.58
C SER A 31 -11.34 11.07 -7.87
N LYS A 32 -10.05 11.33 -8.12
CA LYS A 32 -8.96 10.68 -7.39
C LYS A 32 -9.05 11.09 -5.92
N ALA A 33 -9.31 10.15 -5.01
CA ALA A 33 -9.26 10.38 -3.57
C ALA A 33 -7.80 10.57 -3.15
N MET A 34 -7.49 11.65 -2.43
CA MET A 34 -6.11 12.06 -2.12
C MET A 34 -5.87 12.00 -0.60
N ALA A 35 -5.16 10.99 -0.12
CA ALA A 35 -4.78 10.86 1.28
C ALA A 35 -3.42 11.50 1.54
N GLU A 36 -3.32 12.43 2.50
CA GLU A 36 -2.04 13.03 2.89
C GLU A 36 -1.10 11.98 3.49
N ILE A 37 0.13 11.89 2.99
CA ILE A 37 1.17 10.98 3.52
C ILE A 37 2.39 11.72 4.07
N ALA A 38 2.54 13.00 3.73
CA ALA A 38 3.61 13.86 4.21
C ALA A 38 3.30 15.33 3.96
N ASN A 39 3.74 16.20 4.86
CA ASN A 39 3.53 17.64 4.77
C ASN A 39 4.78 18.40 5.26
N ASP A 40 5.42 19.14 4.36
CA ASP A 40 6.54 20.07 4.63
C ASP A 40 6.18 21.48 4.18
N SER A 41 4.91 21.84 4.37
CA SER A 41 4.44 23.18 4.06
C SER A 41 4.86 24.15 5.16
N ASP A 42 5.30 25.33 4.74
CA ASP A 42 5.59 26.46 5.63
C ASP A 42 4.96 27.73 5.07
N TRP A 43 5.24 28.87 5.71
CA TRP A 43 4.69 30.17 5.32
C TRP A 43 5.05 30.63 3.89
N HIS A 44 6.04 30.01 3.26
CA HIS A 44 6.51 30.32 1.92
C HIS A 44 6.18 29.27 0.86
N ARG A 45 5.94 28.02 1.24
CA ARG A 45 5.79 26.91 0.29
C ARG A 45 4.74 25.90 0.74
N THR A 46 3.96 25.40 -0.21
CA THR A 46 3.07 24.26 0.00
C THR A 46 3.68 23.02 -0.65
N ARG A 47 4.10 22.07 0.17
CA ARG A 47 4.69 20.79 -0.27
C ARG A 47 4.03 19.65 0.49
N VAL A 48 2.97 19.10 -0.12
CA VAL A 48 2.21 17.99 0.44
C VAL A 48 2.31 16.79 -0.49
N GLY A 49 2.54 15.62 0.09
CA GLY A 49 2.61 14.34 -0.59
C GLY A 49 1.34 13.58 -0.33
N TYR A 50 0.83 12.92 -1.37
CA TYR A 50 -0.42 12.16 -1.27
C TYR A 50 -0.24 10.73 -1.79
N ALA A 51 -1.02 9.82 -1.22
CA ALA A 51 -1.43 8.59 -1.87
C ALA A 51 -2.78 8.84 -2.56
N GLY A 52 -2.81 8.67 -3.88
CA GLY A 52 -4.01 8.90 -4.67
C GLY A 52 -4.63 7.59 -5.16
N TYR A 53 -5.95 7.46 -4.98
CA TYR A 53 -6.75 6.29 -5.35
C TYR A 53 -7.75 6.64 -6.44
N GLU A 54 -7.86 5.83 -7.49
CA GLU A 54 -8.77 6.09 -8.62
C GLU A 54 -10.00 5.15 -8.63
N SER A 55 -9.85 3.98 -8.05
CA SER A 55 -10.91 2.99 -7.88
C SER A 55 -10.70 2.21 -6.59
N ALA A 56 -11.76 1.53 -6.16
CA ALA A 56 -11.71 0.54 -5.10
C ALA A 56 -12.48 -0.71 -5.51
N THR A 57 -12.04 -1.86 -5.05
CA THR A 57 -12.76 -3.12 -5.21
C THR A 57 -13.52 -3.45 -3.94
N LEU A 58 -14.81 -3.72 -4.06
CA LEU A 58 -15.63 -4.25 -2.98
C LEU A 58 -15.40 -5.74 -2.79
N LEU A 59 -15.06 -6.12 -1.57
CA LEU A 59 -14.71 -7.48 -1.18
C LEU A 59 -15.44 -7.84 0.11
N LYS A 60 -16.01 -9.04 0.14
CA LYS A 60 -16.49 -9.64 1.39
C LYS A 60 -15.38 -10.46 2.03
N ALA A 61 -15.07 -10.17 3.30
CA ALA A 61 -14.12 -10.93 4.11
C ALA A 61 -14.74 -11.22 5.48
N GLY A 62 -15.02 -12.49 5.75
CA GLY A 62 -15.86 -12.88 6.89
C GLY A 62 -17.26 -12.27 6.76
N ASP A 63 -17.73 -11.62 7.84
CA ASP A 63 -19.03 -10.94 7.89
C ASP A 63 -18.96 -9.45 7.52
N LYS A 64 -17.79 -8.97 7.09
CA LYS A 64 -17.54 -7.55 6.78
C LYS A 64 -17.41 -7.34 5.27
N GLU A 65 -17.87 -6.18 4.81
CA GLU A 65 -17.62 -5.69 3.47
C GLU A 65 -16.55 -4.59 3.53
N TRP A 66 -15.56 -4.70 2.65
CA TRP A 66 -14.41 -3.81 2.58
C TRP A 66 -14.31 -3.23 1.17
N ALA A 67 -14.01 -1.94 1.09
CA ALA A 67 -13.49 -1.35 -0.13
C ALA A 67 -11.96 -1.33 -0.05
N VAL A 68 -11.31 -2.06 -0.96
CA VAL A 68 -9.85 -2.16 -1.03
C VAL A 68 -9.37 -1.39 -2.25
N ALA A 69 -8.41 -0.50 -2.07
CA ALA A 69 -7.91 0.39 -3.11
C ALA A 69 -6.39 0.29 -3.24
N PHE A 70 -5.90 0.53 -4.45
CA PHE A 70 -4.46 0.64 -4.72
C PHE A 70 -4.08 2.12 -4.85
N GLY A 71 -3.24 2.61 -3.94
CA GLY A 71 -2.81 4.00 -3.93
C GLY A 71 -1.49 4.19 -4.65
N THR A 72 -1.35 5.33 -5.31
CA THR A 72 -0.11 5.73 -6.03
C THR A 72 0.36 7.09 -5.54
N LYS A 73 1.68 7.28 -5.45
CA LYS A 73 2.27 8.58 -5.10
C LYS A 73 1.80 9.70 -6.03
N CYS A 74 1.42 10.84 -5.45
CA CYS A 74 1.15 12.10 -6.15
C CYS A 74 1.40 13.30 -5.23
N GLY A 75 1.19 14.52 -5.74
CA GLY A 75 1.45 15.78 -5.03
C GLY A 75 2.79 16.42 -5.38
N SER A 76 3.16 17.43 -4.59
CA SER A 76 4.35 18.26 -4.80
C SER A 76 5.44 18.03 -3.76
N TYR A 77 5.12 17.37 -2.64
CA TYR A 77 6.15 16.93 -1.71
C TYR A 77 7.00 15.84 -2.39
N PRO A 78 8.33 15.91 -2.28
CA PRO A 78 9.16 14.74 -2.51
C PRO A 78 8.85 13.76 -1.38
N ALA A 79 7.74 13.02 -1.49
CA ALA A 79 7.47 11.81 -0.71
C ALA A 79 8.46 10.74 -1.15
N ASP A 80 9.75 11.06 -1.06
CA ASP A 80 10.87 10.42 -1.72
C ASP A 80 10.96 8.94 -1.40
N PRO A 81 10.63 8.49 -0.18
CA PRO A 81 10.68 7.07 0.06
C PRO A 81 9.36 6.37 -0.24
N TYR A 82 8.23 7.03 -0.56
CA TYR A 82 6.96 6.34 -0.86
C TYR A 82 6.79 5.99 -2.35
N ASN A 83 6.16 4.84 -2.62
CA ASN A 83 5.85 4.38 -3.97
C ASN A 83 4.33 4.16 -4.19
N CYS A 84 3.77 3.15 -3.52
CA CYS A 84 2.37 2.75 -3.63
C CYS A 84 1.91 2.04 -2.35
N ASP A 85 0.61 1.85 -2.17
CA ASP A 85 0.04 1.11 -1.06
C ASP A 85 -1.22 0.32 -1.45
N ILE A 86 -1.63 -0.56 -0.54
CA ILE A 86 -2.95 -1.19 -0.56
C ILE A 86 -3.70 -0.72 0.68
N ALA A 87 -4.78 0.04 0.48
CA ALA A 87 -5.64 0.53 1.55
C ALA A 87 -6.94 -0.28 1.61
N ALA A 88 -7.52 -0.38 2.81
CA ALA A 88 -8.81 -1.03 3.02
C ALA A 88 -9.66 -0.23 4.00
N VAL A 89 -10.89 0.10 3.59
CA VAL A 89 -11.87 0.80 4.42
C VAL A 89 -13.12 -0.06 4.56
N GLN A 90 -13.63 -0.18 5.78
CA GLN A 90 -14.82 -0.97 6.06
C GLN A 90 -16.05 -0.17 5.69
N LEU A 91 -16.97 -0.77 4.94
CA LEU A 91 -18.24 -0.12 4.60
C LEU A 91 -19.26 -0.27 5.72
N SER A 92 -20.00 0.80 5.96
CA SER A 92 -21.05 0.85 6.99
C SER A 92 -22.38 0.30 6.46
N GLY A 93 -22.52 -1.03 6.46
CA GLY A 93 -23.79 -1.77 6.47
C GLY A 93 -24.76 -1.60 5.28
N ASN A 94 -25.65 -2.59 5.12
CA ASN A 94 -26.51 -2.72 3.93
C ASN A 94 -27.60 -1.63 3.82
N GLY A 95 -27.93 -1.26 2.57
CA GLY A 95 -29.07 -0.40 2.22
C GLY A 95 -28.71 0.88 1.49
N LYS A 96 -27.42 1.16 1.30
CA LYS A 96 -26.92 2.31 0.55
C LYS A 96 -27.04 2.11 -0.95
N SER A 97 -27.37 3.19 -1.66
CA SER A 97 -27.23 3.29 -3.11
C SER A 97 -25.75 3.21 -3.54
N ASP A 98 -25.49 2.90 -4.80
CA ASP A 98 -24.13 2.86 -5.33
C ASP A 98 -23.45 4.23 -5.26
N GLU A 99 -24.21 5.32 -5.40
CA GLU A 99 -23.70 6.68 -5.20
C GLU A 99 -23.26 6.94 -3.76
N GLU A 100 -24.09 6.56 -2.77
CA GLU A 100 -23.74 6.72 -1.35
C GLU A 100 -22.52 5.89 -0.96
N VAL A 101 -22.42 4.66 -1.46
CA VAL A 101 -21.24 3.80 -1.26
C VAL A 101 -20.01 4.45 -1.89
N THR A 102 -20.13 5.00 -3.11
CA THR A 102 -19.01 5.63 -3.80
C THR A 102 -18.48 6.85 -3.03
N VAL A 103 -19.36 7.69 -2.50
CA VAL A 103 -18.98 8.84 -1.65
C VAL A 103 -18.33 8.38 -0.35
N GLU A 104 -18.90 7.39 0.34
CA GLU A 104 -18.32 6.83 1.56
C GLU A 104 -16.89 6.30 1.33
N ILE A 105 -16.66 5.57 0.24
CA ILE A 105 -15.34 5.06 -0.12
C ILE A 105 -14.38 6.22 -0.35
N HIS A 106 -14.79 7.22 -1.14
CA HIS A 106 -13.98 8.37 -1.46
C HIS A 106 -13.52 9.10 -0.18
N ASP A 107 -14.47 9.48 0.68
CA ASP A 107 -14.20 10.21 1.92
C ASP A 107 -13.34 9.38 2.89
N SER A 108 -13.60 8.07 2.99
CA SER A 108 -12.84 7.17 3.85
C SER A 108 -11.40 6.98 3.36
N LEU A 109 -11.19 6.97 2.04
CA LEU A 109 -9.85 6.90 1.44
C LEU A 109 -9.10 8.21 1.58
N GLU A 110 -9.75 9.38 1.45
CA GLU A 110 -9.13 10.67 1.79
C GLU A 110 -8.73 10.74 3.27
N GLY A 111 -9.53 10.12 4.14
CA GLY A 111 -9.22 9.92 5.56
C GLY A 111 -8.08 8.94 5.85
N ASN A 112 -7.49 8.27 4.84
CA ASN A 112 -6.32 7.40 4.99
C ASN A 112 -5.01 8.19 5.22
N SER A 113 -5.06 9.29 5.95
CA SER A 113 -3.90 10.12 6.22
C SER A 113 -2.84 9.32 6.99
N TYR A 114 -1.58 9.47 6.59
CA TYR A 114 -0.43 8.79 7.19
C TYR A 114 -0.61 7.27 7.30
N PHE A 115 -1.21 6.66 6.27
CA PHE A 115 -1.35 5.21 6.11
C PHE A 115 -2.21 4.53 7.20
N ARG A 116 -3.14 5.27 7.82
CA ARG A 116 -4.00 4.77 8.90
C ARG A 116 -4.78 3.50 8.53
N ASN A 117 -5.28 3.44 7.31
CA ASN A 117 -6.07 2.36 6.71
C ASN A 117 -5.28 1.57 5.65
N SER A 118 -3.97 1.80 5.54
CA SER A 118 -3.12 1.00 4.65
C SER A 118 -2.84 -0.36 5.29
N LEU A 119 -3.12 -1.43 4.55
CA LEU A 119 -2.73 -2.79 4.92
C LEU A 119 -1.21 -2.95 4.84
N ILE A 120 -0.61 -2.38 3.79
CA ILE A 120 0.82 -2.41 3.52
C ILE A 120 1.16 -1.30 2.52
N TYR A 121 2.36 -0.74 2.60
CA TYR A 121 2.86 0.23 1.62
C TYR A 121 4.31 -0.06 1.23
N ALA A 122 4.66 0.39 0.03
CA ALA A 122 5.92 0.17 -0.62
C ALA A 122 6.79 1.43 -0.58
N MET A 123 8.08 1.20 -0.32
CA MET A 123 9.09 2.23 -0.32
C MET A 123 9.87 2.27 -1.66
N ALA A 124 10.49 3.40 -1.97
CA ALA A 124 11.23 3.60 -3.23
C ALA A 124 12.47 2.70 -3.35
N ASP A 125 13.03 2.25 -2.23
CA ASP A 125 14.15 1.32 -2.15
C ASP A 125 13.72 -0.16 -2.23
N GLY A 126 12.44 -0.42 -2.48
CA GLY A 126 11.88 -1.76 -2.59
C GLY A 126 11.40 -2.35 -1.25
N GLN A 127 11.61 -1.68 -0.12
CA GLN A 127 11.14 -2.21 1.16
C GLN A 127 9.61 -2.15 1.28
N LEU A 128 9.03 -3.13 1.95
CA LEU A 128 7.65 -3.08 2.42
C LEU A 128 7.61 -2.51 3.83
N ALA A 129 6.59 -1.69 4.10
CA ALA A 129 6.38 -1.07 5.38
C ALA A 129 4.89 -1.09 5.75
N ILE A 130 4.64 -0.88 7.05
CA ILE A 130 3.33 -0.91 7.67
C ILE A 130 3.25 0.21 8.70
N SER A 131 2.08 0.80 8.85
CA SER A 131 1.86 1.83 9.87
C SER A 131 1.57 1.15 11.20
N LYS A 132 2.47 1.30 12.18
CA LYS A 132 2.32 0.66 13.49
C LYS A 132 1.03 1.07 14.19
N ASP A 133 0.68 2.35 14.07
CA ASP A 133 -0.54 2.94 14.66
C ASP A 133 -1.75 2.88 13.70
N GLY A 134 -1.56 2.29 12.52
CA GLY A 134 -2.62 2.02 11.57
C GLY A 134 -3.53 0.87 12.02
N GLN A 135 -4.76 0.88 11.54
CA GLN A 135 -5.81 -0.07 11.87
C GLN A 135 -5.39 -1.54 11.70
N PHE A 136 -4.51 -1.82 10.74
CA PHE A 136 -4.08 -3.18 10.39
C PHE A 136 -2.66 -3.53 10.86
N GLY A 137 -1.87 -2.54 11.28
CA GLY A 137 -0.42 -2.65 11.40
C GLY A 137 0.04 -3.83 12.25
N GLN A 138 -0.53 -3.96 13.46
CA GLN A 138 -0.16 -5.04 14.37
C GLN A 138 -0.47 -6.43 13.80
N LYS A 139 -1.66 -6.64 13.25
CA LYS A 139 -2.11 -7.94 12.72
C LYS A 139 -1.30 -8.36 11.49
N VAL A 140 -1.01 -7.41 10.60
CA VAL A 140 -0.16 -7.66 9.42
C VAL A 140 1.26 -7.99 9.87
N LEU A 141 1.82 -7.25 10.82
CA LEU A 141 3.16 -7.52 11.36
C LEU A 141 3.27 -8.93 11.95
N GLU A 142 2.33 -9.31 12.82
CA GLU A 142 2.31 -10.62 13.48
C GLU A 142 2.26 -11.77 12.46
N SER A 143 1.52 -11.58 11.36
CA SER A 143 1.38 -12.58 10.30
C SER A 143 2.61 -12.69 9.39
N LEU A 144 3.25 -11.55 9.07
CA LEU A 144 4.38 -11.51 8.14
C LEU A 144 5.74 -11.79 8.81
N ARG A 145 5.95 -11.30 10.04
CA ARG A 145 7.23 -11.34 10.74
C ARG A 145 7.92 -12.71 10.75
N PRO A 146 7.22 -13.84 10.93
CA PRO A 146 7.88 -15.14 10.98
C PRO A 146 8.47 -15.62 9.64
N LYS A 147 7.98 -15.10 8.50
CA LYS A 147 8.27 -15.67 7.18
C LYS A 147 8.77 -14.67 6.12
N VAL A 148 8.66 -13.37 6.35
CA VAL A 148 8.96 -12.35 5.32
C VAL A 148 10.35 -12.48 4.70
N GLN A 149 11.35 -12.89 5.50
CA GLN A 149 12.73 -13.09 5.05
C GLN A 149 12.87 -14.22 4.02
N GLU A 150 12.00 -15.24 4.08
CA GLU A 150 12.02 -16.36 3.13
C GLU A 150 11.64 -15.92 1.71
N PHE A 151 10.96 -14.78 1.59
CA PHE A 151 10.44 -14.25 0.34
C PHE A 151 11.30 -13.17 -0.30
N ILE A 152 12.40 -12.76 0.34
CA ILE A 152 13.36 -11.84 -0.27
C ILE A 152 14.17 -12.60 -1.32
N ALA A 153 14.14 -12.10 -2.56
CA ALA A 153 14.93 -12.61 -3.68
C ALA A 153 16.25 -11.87 -3.82
N GLN A 154 16.26 -10.59 -3.47
CA GLN A 154 17.44 -9.72 -3.47
C GLN A 154 17.32 -8.75 -2.30
N ASP A 155 18.35 -8.68 -1.47
CA ASP A 155 18.44 -7.69 -0.38
C ASP A 155 18.74 -6.28 -0.92
N LEU A 156 18.51 -5.28 -0.08
CA LEU A 156 18.89 -3.91 -0.38
C LEU A 156 20.42 -3.81 -0.43
N GLU A 157 20.98 -3.44 -1.59
CA GLU A 157 22.39 -3.12 -1.71
C GLU A 157 22.60 -1.60 -1.74
N THR A 158 23.52 -1.12 -0.91
CA THR A 158 23.92 0.29 -0.88
C THR A 158 25.42 0.45 -1.14
N ASP A 159 25.84 1.52 -1.84
CA ASP A 159 27.24 1.86 -2.03
C ASP A 159 27.71 2.82 -0.92
N SER A 160 28.54 2.33 0.00
CA SER A 160 29.07 3.11 1.12
C SER A 160 30.11 4.16 0.72
N ARG A 161 30.51 4.24 -0.56
CA ARG A 161 31.43 5.28 -1.05
C ARG A 161 30.70 6.55 -1.46
N TYR A 162 29.39 6.47 -1.70
CA TYR A 162 28.57 7.59 -2.15
C TYR A 162 27.46 7.83 -1.14
N PHE A 163 27.35 9.08 -0.68
CA PHE A 163 26.32 9.48 0.26
C PHE A 163 25.44 10.56 -0.36
N THR A 164 24.15 10.50 -0.05
CA THR A 164 23.24 11.64 -0.23
C THR A 164 23.64 12.77 0.73
N MET A 165 23.13 13.98 0.50
CA MET A 165 23.48 15.15 1.32
C MET A 165 23.02 15.04 2.79
N ASP A 166 22.07 14.15 3.07
CA ASP A 166 21.64 13.77 4.42
C ASP A 166 22.39 12.53 4.96
N LEU A 167 23.56 12.21 4.37
CA LEU A 167 24.52 11.19 4.82
C LEU A 167 23.98 9.76 4.79
N ARG A 168 22.97 9.46 3.97
CA ARG A 168 22.54 8.08 3.71
C ARG A 168 23.35 7.50 2.55
N PRO A 169 23.75 6.23 2.61
CA PRO A 169 24.45 5.60 1.49
C PRO A 169 23.50 5.49 0.28
N VAL A 170 24.05 5.63 -0.93
CA VAL A 170 23.26 5.55 -2.17
C VAL A 170 22.81 4.11 -2.42
N VAL A 171 21.52 3.92 -2.73
CA VAL A 171 20.96 2.61 -3.10
C VAL A 171 21.51 2.20 -4.47
N LYS A 172 22.18 1.06 -4.52
CA LYS A 172 22.70 0.43 -5.73
C LYS A 172 21.69 -0.55 -6.32
N SER A 173 20.98 -1.28 -5.47
CA SER A 173 19.96 -2.24 -5.90
C SER A 173 18.86 -2.32 -4.85
N ALA A 174 17.61 -2.11 -5.28
CA ALA A 174 16.43 -2.18 -4.43
C ALA A 174 16.12 -3.63 -4.01
N VAL A 175 15.34 -3.79 -2.93
CA VAL A 175 14.82 -5.10 -2.52
C VAL A 175 13.92 -5.66 -3.62
N GLN A 176 14.09 -6.95 -3.91
CA GLN A 176 13.19 -7.71 -4.77
C GLN A 176 12.62 -8.92 -4.05
N TYR A 177 11.42 -9.35 -4.46
CA TYR A 177 10.69 -10.43 -3.81
C TYR A 177 10.44 -11.60 -4.75
N LYS A 178 10.40 -12.80 -4.18
CA LYS A 178 10.07 -14.01 -4.94
C LYS A 178 8.60 -13.98 -5.37
N PRO A 179 8.24 -14.44 -6.59
CA PRO A 179 6.85 -14.45 -7.06
C PRO A 179 5.87 -15.18 -6.13
N GLU A 180 6.31 -16.26 -5.49
CA GLU A 180 5.53 -16.99 -4.48
C GLU A 180 5.06 -16.13 -3.29
N PHE A 181 5.68 -14.96 -3.04
CA PHE A 181 5.25 -14.05 -2.00
C PHE A 181 3.86 -13.42 -2.27
N VAL A 182 3.48 -13.28 -3.55
CA VAL A 182 2.17 -12.72 -3.93
C VAL A 182 1.03 -13.50 -3.27
N VAL A 183 1.09 -14.83 -3.34
CA VAL A 183 0.07 -15.73 -2.79
C VAL A 183 0.02 -15.61 -1.27
N PHE A 184 1.18 -15.68 -0.62
CA PHE A 184 1.28 -15.58 0.84
C PHE A 184 0.81 -14.22 1.38
N LEU A 185 1.21 -13.12 0.73
CA LEU A 185 0.81 -11.78 1.15
C LEU A 185 -0.69 -11.56 0.93
N ARG A 186 -1.25 -11.97 -0.20
CA ARG A 186 -2.71 -11.96 -0.44
C ARG A 186 -3.47 -12.69 0.66
N ASP A 187 -3.07 -13.92 1.00
CA ASP A 187 -3.76 -14.74 2.01
C ASP A 187 -3.65 -14.12 3.41
N THR A 188 -2.51 -13.51 3.71
CA THR A 188 -2.30 -12.72 4.93
C THR A 188 -3.29 -11.55 4.99
N LEU A 189 -3.37 -10.75 3.93
CA LEU A 189 -4.26 -9.58 3.89
C LEU A 189 -5.74 -9.99 3.96
N ARG A 190 -6.16 -11.05 3.26
CA ARG A 190 -7.53 -11.57 3.39
C ARG A 190 -7.86 -12.03 4.81
N THR A 191 -6.91 -12.68 5.48
CA THR A 191 -7.07 -13.11 6.86
C THR A 191 -7.23 -11.92 7.81
N VAL A 192 -6.41 -10.87 7.64
CA VAL A 192 -6.50 -9.64 8.42
C VAL A 192 -7.84 -8.94 8.24
N LEU A 193 -8.37 -8.89 7.02
CA LEU A 193 -9.68 -8.29 6.71
C LEU A 193 -10.85 -9.10 7.26
N ALA A 194 -10.70 -10.42 7.42
CA ALA A 194 -11.74 -11.30 7.95
C ALA A 194 -11.87 -11.28 9.48
N MET A 195 -10.87 -10.74 10.20
CA MET A 195 -10.87 -10.58 11.66
C MET A 195 -11.63 -9.32 12.09
#